data_AF-A0A8T5ZZ91-F1
#
_entry.id   AF-A0A8T5ZZ91-F1
#
_cell.length_a   1.000
_cell.length_b   1.000
_cell.length_c   1.000
_cell.angle_alpha   90.00
_cell.angle_beta   90.00
_cell.angle_gamma   90.00
#
_symmetry.space_group_name_H-M   'P 1'
#
loop_
_entity.id
_entity.type
_entity.pdbx_description
1 polymer ?
#
loop_
_entity_poly.entity_id
_entity_poly.type
_entity_poly.pdbx_seq_one_letter_code
_entity_poly.pdbx_strand_id
1 'polypeptide(L)'
;EVENLPLNGIGLVDLTFDEPLVLDRYQQNPVTGGLIFIDRLSNVTVGAGMVHEPVSQATAAPSEFSAFELELNALVRRHFPHWGARDLLGDK
;
A
#
# COMPACT_ATOMS: atom_id res chain seq x y z
N GLU A 1 -4.18 -8.27 24.17
CA GLU A 1 -4.70 -8.67 22.84
C GLU A 1 -5.89 -9.59 23.07
N VAL A 2 -6.95 -9.47 22.28
CA VAL A 2 -8.18 -10.26 22.43
C VAL A 2 -8.45 -10.90 21.07
N GLU A 3 -8.79 -12.20 21.06
CA GLU A 3 -8.94 -12.95 19.81
C GLU A 3 -10.23 -12.61 19.04
N ASN A 4 -11.29 -12.20 19.75
CA ASN A 4 -12.61 -12.00 19.16
C ASN A 4 -13.32 -10.78 19.78
N LEU A 5 -14.09 -10.07 18.94
CA LEU A 5 -14.99 -9.01 19.39
C LEU A 5 -16.41 -9.56 19.52
N PRO A 6 -17.03 -9.54 20.72
CA PRO A 6 -18.39 -10.04 20.89
C PRO A 6 -19.43 -9.13 20.21
N LEU A 7 -20.67 -9.61 20.07
CA LEU A 7 -21.77 -8.79 19.56
C LEU A 7 -21.91 -7.49 20.36
N ASN A 8 -22.06 -6.37 19.65
CA ASN A 8 -22.08 -5.01 20.21
C ASN A 8 -20.76 -4.57 20.88
N GLY A 9 -19.69 -5.36 20.76
CA GLY A 9 -18.37 -4.95 21.20
C GLY A 9 -17.83 -3.80 20.34
N ILE A 10 -17.00 -2.96 20.95
CA ILE A 10 -16.24 -1.91 20.28
C ILE A 10 -14.76 -2.18 20.56
N GLY A 11 -13.94 -2.17 19.52
CA GLY A 11 -12.51 -2.42 19.62
C GLY A 11 -11.72 -1.57 18.64
N LEU A 12 -10.47 -1.27 19.00
CA LEU A 12 -9.46 -0.75 18.08
C LEU A 12 -8.76 -1.94 17.44
N VAL A 13 -8.68 -1.95 16.10
CA VAL A 13 -8.10 -3.05 15.32
C VAL A 13 -7.21 -2.50 14.22
N ASP A 14 -6.16 -3.24 13.89
CA ASP A 14 -5.36 -3.01 12.70
C ASP A 14 -5.93 -3.83 11.54
N LEU A 15 -6.08 -3.20 10.38
CA LEU A 15 -6.61 -3.82 9.17
C LEU A 15 -5.57 -3.77 8.07
N THR A 16 -5.45 -4.86 7.32
CA THR A 16 -4.66 -4.92 6.09
C THR A 16 -5.60 -5.19 4.93
N PHE A 17 -5.38 -4.48 3.82
CA PHE A 17 -6.18 -4.61 2.61
C PHE A 17 -5.35 -5.21 1.49
N ASP A 18 -6.00 -6.00 0.63
CA ASP A 18 -5.34 -6.64 -0.52
C ASP A 18 -4.90 -5.62 -1.59
N GLU A 19 -5.56 -4.46 -1.64
CA GLU A 19 -5.27 -3.37 -2.56
C GLU A 19 -5.06 -2.04 -1.81
N PRO A 20 -4.23 -1.12 -2.34
CA PRO A 20 -4.06 0.20 -1.75
C PRO A 20 -5.38 0.99 -1.72
N LEU A 21 -5.70 1.55 -0.55
CA LEU A 21 -6.88 2.40 -0.36
C LEU A 21 -6.46 3.80 0.07
N VAL A 22 -7.16 4.81 -0.47
CA VAL A 22 -7.05 6.19 0.02
C VAL A 22 -8.05 6.36 1.15
N LEU A 23 -7.54 6.44 2.38
CA LEU A 23 -8.32 6.55 3.60
C LEU A 23 -7.98 7.85 4.34
N ASP A 24 -9.00 8.52 4.86
CA ASP A 24 -8.84 9.67 5.75
C ASP A 24 -9.24 9.28 7.18
N ARG A 25 -8.78 10.03 8.18
CA ARG A 25 -9.33 9.89 9.54
C ARG A 25 -10.82 10.24 9.50
N TYR A 26 -11.66 9.43 10.14
CA TYR A 26 -13.12 9.65 10.14
C TYR A 26 -13.52 11.05 10.63
N GLN A 27 -12.81 11.58 11.63
CA GLN A 27 -13.05 12.92 12.18
C GLN A 27 -12.78 14.05 11.17
N GLN A 28 -11.92 13.81 10.17
CA GLN A 28 -11.60 14.78 9.12
C GLN A 28 -12.56 14.66 7.94
N ASN A 29 -12.82 13.43 7.49
CA ASN A 29 -13.73 13.15 6.40
C ASN A 29 -14.53 11.86 6.67
N PRO A 30 -15.80 11.97 7.08
CA PRO A 30 -16.65 10.80 7.35
C PRO A 30 -16.93 9.92 6.12
N VAL A 31 -16.81 10.48 4.91
CA VAL A 31 -17.09 9.76 3.66
C VAL A 31 -16.00 8.73 3.36
N THR A 32 -14.73 9.12 3.50
CA THR A 32 -13.56 8.28 3.19
C THR A 32 -12.94 7.64 4.44
N GLY A 33 -13.34 8.06 5.63
CA GLY A 33 -12.96 7.44 6.90
C GLY A 33 -14.00 6.50 7.48
N GLY A 34 -15.19 6.38 6.86
CA GLY A 34 -16.26 5.47 7.27
C GLY A 34 -16.15 4.13 6.55
N LEU A 35 -16.35 3.03 7.27
CA LEU A 35 -16.23 1.67 6.75
C LEU A 35 -17.41 0.81 7.22
N ILE A 36 -17.81 -0.16 6.39
CA ILE A 36 -18.70 -1.25 6.80
C ILE A 36 -18.05 -2.59 6.48
N PHE A 37 -18.31 -3.58 7.32
CA PHE A 37 -17.85 -4.95 7.11
C PHE A 37 -19.03 -5.77 6.59
N ILE A 38 -18.87 -6.34 5.39
CA ILE A 38 -19.88 -7.16 4.74
C ILE A 38 -19.38 -8.60 4.74
N ASP A 39 -20.18 -9.51 5.28
CA ASP A 39 -19.89 -10.94 5.18
C ASP A 39 -20.08 -11.43 3.73
N ARG A 40 -19.06 -12.11 3.19
CA ARG A 40 -19.01 -12.48 1.77
C ARG A 40 -19.95 -13.64 1.41
N LEU A 41 -20.42 -14.42 2.38
CA LEU A 41 -21.30 -15.56 2.14
C LEU A 41 -22.78 -15.17 2.23
N SER A 42 -23.13 -14.41 3.26
CA SER A 42 -24.52 -13.98 3.54
C SER A 42 -24.89 -12.62 2.96
N ASN A 43 -23.90 -11.81 2.58
CA ASN A 43 -24.05 -10.41 2.14
C ASN A 43 -24.65 -9.48 3.20
N VAL A 44 -24.64 -9.88 4.47
CA VAL A 44 -25.11 -9.06 5.58
C VAL A 44 -23.98 -8.15 6.08
N THR A 45 -24.33 -6.91 6.42
CA THR A 45 -23.43 -6.01 7.15
C THR A 45 -23.26 -6.51 8.58
N VAL A 46 -22.06 -6.96 8.93
CA VAL A 46 -21.73 -7.52 10.25
C VAL A 46 -21.13 -6.50 11.22
N GLY A 47 -20.72 -5.33 10.73
CA GLY A 47 -20.15 -4.29 11.55
C GLY A 47 -19.93 -2.97 10.81
N ALA A 48 -19.61 -1.95 11.59
CA ALA A 48 -19.21 -0.64 11.10
C ALA A 48 -17.86 -0.26 11.71
N GLY A 49 -17.07 0.51 10.97
CA GLY A 49 -15.75 0.95 11.34
C GLY A 49 -15.56 2.44 11.07
N MET A 50 -14.65 3.04 11.85
CA MET A 50 -14.19 4.41 11.65
C MET A 50 -12.67 4.38 11.61
N VAL A 51 -12.08 4.95 10.56
CA VAL A 51 -10.62 5.06 10.43
C VAL A 51 -10.10 5.98 11.52
N HIS A 52 -9.32 5.42 12.46
CA HIS A 52 -8.61 6.16 13.47
C HIS A 52 -7.36 6.83 12.89
N GLU A 53 -6.55 6.06 12.17
CA GLU A 53 -5.34 6.50 11.48
C GLU A 53 -5.03 5.57 10.29
N PRO A 54 -4.75 6.12 9.10
CA PRO A 54 -4.23 5.33 7.99
C PRO A 54 -2.80 4.87 8.30
N VAL A 55 -2.58 3.56 8.30
CA VAL A 55 -1.25 2.99 8.43
C VAL A 55 -0.68 2.78 7.04
N SER A 56 0.09 3.75 6.56
CA SER A 56 0.91 3.54 5.37
C SER A 56 2.07 2.64 5.76
N GLN A 57 2.06 1.38 5.34
CA GLN A 57 3.34 0.73 5.06
C GLN A 57 3.99 1.63 4.01
N ALA A 58 5.14 2.21 4.33
CA ALA A 58 5.91 2.91 3.34
C ALA A 58 6.08 1.92 2.18
N THR A 59 5.38 2.15 1.08
CA THR A 59 5.81 1.63 -0.21
C THR A 59 7.26 2.07 -0.25
N ALA A 60 8.19 1.12 -0.12
CA ALA A 60 9.60 1.42 -0.21
C ALA A 60 9.71 2.37 -1.40
N ALA A 61 10.19 3.60 -1.16
CA ALA A 61 10.37 4.59 -2.22
C ALA A 61 10.96 3.79 -3.39
N PRO A 62 10.35 3.82 -4.59
CA PRO A 62 10.76 2.93 -5.67
C PRO A 62 12.27 3.06 -5.75
N SER A 63 13.00 2.00 -5.35
CA SER A 63 14.45 2.03 -5.35
C SER A 63 14.79 2.21 -6.81
N GLU A 64 15.27 3.40 -7.19
CA GLU A 64 15.06 3.90 -8.55
C GLU A 64 15.56 2.94 -9.62
N PHE A 65 16.55 2.07 -9.33
CA PHE A 65 16.82 0.84 -10.08
C PHE A 65 17.40 -0.22 -9.15
N SER A 66 17.11 -1.50 -9.39
CA SER A 66 17.74 -2.63 -8.69
C SER A 66 19.23 -2.77 -9.08
N ALA A 67 20.03 -3.44 -8.24
CA ALA A 67 21.45 -3.69 -8.52
C ALA A 67 21.66 -4.41 -9.87
N PHE A 68 20.77 -5.34 -10.21
CA PHE A 68 20.79 -6.05 -11.48
C PHE A 68 20.56 -5.10 -12.67
N GLU A 69 19.59 -4.18 -12.57
CA GLU A 69 19.30 -3.22 -13.65
C GLU A 69 20.47 -2.25 -13.90
N LEU A 70 21.18 -1.86 -12.84
CA LEU A 70 22.40 -1.05 -12.96
C LEU A 70 23.54 -1.80 -13.66
N GLU A 71 23.77 -3.07 -13.29
CA GLU A 71 24.79 -3.91 -13.93
C GLU A 71 24.46 -4.18 -15.41
N LEU A 72 23.19 -4.46 -15.71
CA LEU A 72 22.73 -4.66 -17.07
C LEU A 72 22.91 -3.38 -17.90
N ASN A 73 22.52 -2.21 -17.36
CA ASN A 73 22.72 -0.92 -18.03
C ASN A 73 24.20 -0.67 -18.35
N ALA A 74 25.10 -0.93 -17.40
CA ALA A 74 26.54 -0.80 -17.60
C ALA A 74 27.06 -1.75 -18.69
N LEU A 75 26.61 -3.01 -18.70
CA LEU A 75 26.99 -3.98 -19.72
C LEU A 75 26.50 -3.56 -21.10
N VAL A 76 25.24 -3.12 -21.22
CA VAL A 76 24.64 -2.66 -22.47
C VAL A 76 25.40 -1.45 -23.02
N ARG A 77 25.68 -0.45 -22.19
CA ARG A 77 26.46 0.73 -22.61
C ARG A 77 27.87 0.38 -23.06
N ARG A 78 28.50 -0.63 -22.44
CA ARG A 78 29.85 -1.08 -22.78
C ARG A 78 29.91 -1.90 -24.08
N HIS A 79 28.93 -2.77 -24.33
CA HIS A 79 28.99 -3.75 -25.44
C HIS A 79 28.13 -3.36 -26.64
N PHE A 80 27.11 -2.52 -26.44
CA PHE A 80 26.17 -2.09 -27.47
C PHE A 80 26.04 -0.55 -27.51
N PRO A 81 27.15 0.19 -27.72
CA PRO A 81 27.13 1.66 -27.70
C PRO A 81 26.25 2.27 -28.81
N HIS A 82 26.05 1.54 -29.90
CA HIS A 82 25.17 1.97 -31.00
C HIS A 82 23.68 2.01 -30.63
N TRP A 83 23.27 1.45 -29.47
CA TRP A 83 21.90 1.55 -28.97
C TRP A 83 21.60 2.90 -28.29
N GLY A 84 22.62 3.68 -27.91
CA GLY A 84 22.40 4.97 -27.26
C GLY A 84 21.73 4.90 -25.89
N ALA A 85 21.93 3.80 -25.15
CA ALA A 85 21.39 3.63 -23.80
C ALA A 85 21.95 4.70 -22.84
N ARG A 86 21.05 5.38 -22.10
CA ARG A 86 21.41 6.41 -21.12
C ARG A 86 21.85 5.79 -19.79
N ASP A 87 22.66 6.51 -19.04
CA ASP A 87 23.02 6.13 -17.67
C ASP A 87 21.79 6.25 -16.76
N LEU A 88 21.47 5.17 -16.06
CA LEU A 88 20.37 5.14 -15.10
C LEU A 88 20.71 5.90 -13.81
N LEU A 89 21.99 6.11 -13.50
CA LEU A 89 22.44 6.93 -12.37
C LEU A 89 22.53 8.44 -12.72
N GLY A 90 22.22 8.80 -13.97
CA GLY A 90 22.29 10.16 -14.49
C GLY A 90 23.72 10.62 -14.76
N ASP A 91 23.92 11.32 -15.88
CA ASP A 91 25.11 12.16 -16.06
C ASP A 91 24.97 13.35 -15.10
N LYS A 92 25.85 13.45 -14.10
CA LYS A 92 26.14 14.74 -13.45
C LYS A 92 27.16 15.50 -14.26
#